data_AF-A0A3N4GJ99-F1
#
_entry.id   AF-A0A3N4GJ99-F1
#
_cell.length_a   1.000
_cell.length_b   1.000
_cell.length_c   1.000
_cell.angle_alpha   90.00
_cell.angle_beta   90.00
_cell.angle_gamma   90.00
#
_symmetry.space_group_name_H-M   'P 1'
#
loop_
_entity.id
_entity.type
_entity.pdbx_description
1 polymer ?
#
loop_
_entity_poly.entity_id
_entity_poly.type
_entity_poly.pdbx_seq_one_letter_code
_entity_poly.pdbx_strand_id
1 'polypeptide(L)'
;MMMKNILILGDSLTDAGRDKKNEKDLGQGYVRTIQNEMPETTVINRGFNGARAIDLLFEVENLATEIQGADALVLFIGVNDVWSSQYRSEADWASKLESFTGHFALLIDSISKHLPAQSSVYIVLPFARFAKDTEDGQILRDRLEQLNGVIRQIITDFKPDYIIVDLRQQLESAGFDWQGGLAVDGVHWSSEMHEFVGKEMADVLGRFVL
;
A
#
# COMPACT_ATOMS: atom_id res chain seq x y z
N MET A 1 24.04 -8.53 14.86
CA MET A 1 22.66 -8.93 14.59
C MET A 1 22.54 -9.21 13.10
N MET A 2 21.71 -10.17 12.69
CA MET A 2 21.41 -10.34 11.26
C MET A 2 20.62 -9.12 10.79
N MET A 3 20.95 -8.62 9.60
CA MET A 3 20.24 -7.52 8.95
C MET A 3 18.82 -7.99 8.61
N LYS A 4 17.80 -7.22 9.01
CA LYS A 4 16.40 -7.58 8.75
C LYS A 4 15.94 -7.10 7.39
N ASN A 5 15.11 -7.91 6.73
CA ASN A 5 14.54 -7.61 5.41
C ASN A 5 13.11 -7.09 5.55
N ILE A 6 12.84 -5.94 4.92
CA ILE A 6 11.51 -5.33 4.85
C ILE A 6 11.05 -5.35 3.41
N LEU A 7 10.05 -6.17 3.08
CA LEU A 7 9.46 -6.25 1.76
C LEU A 7 8.27 -5.30 1.65
N ILE A 8 8.30 -4.39 0.66
CA ILE A 8 7.17 -3.50 0.37
C ILE A 8 6.50 -3.94 -0.94
N LEU A 9 5.24 -4.37 -0.84
CA LEU A 9 4.37 -4.72 -1.97
C LEU A 9 3.35 -3.63 -2.21
N GLY A 10 3.16 -3.24 -3.47
CA GLY A 10 2.16 -2.23 -3.80
C GLY A 10 2.11 -1.85 -5.27
N ASP A 11 1.54 -0.70 -5.54
CA ASP A 11 1.30 -0.19 -6.88
C ASP A 11 2.34 0.84 -7.35
N SER A 12 1.89 1.86 -8.09
CA SER A 12 2.70 2.95 -8.60
C SER A 12 3.27 3.85 -7.51
N LEU A 13 2.56 4.02 -6.39
CA LEU A 13 3.06 4.79 -5.23
C LEU A 13 4.27 4.11 -4.58
N THR A 14 4.26 2.78 -4.58
CA THR A 14 5.40 1.96 -4.14
C THR A 14 6.49 1.89 -5.19
N ASP A 15 6.14 1.67 -6.47
CA ASP A 15 7.10 1.56 -7.58
C ASP A 15 7.96 2.81 -7.72
N ALA A 16 7.32 3.98 -7.72
CA ALA A 16 7.92 5.31 -7.73
C ALA A 16 9.12 5.46 -8.70
N GLY A 17 9.03 4.80 -9.87
CA GLY A 17 10.05 4.89 -10.92
C GLY A 17 11.31 4.08 -10.68
N ARG A 18 11.26 3.01 -9.88
CA ARG A 18 12.39 2.09 -9.70
C ARG A 18 12.78 1.41 -11.02
N ASP A 19 14.09 1.18 -11.22
CA ASP A 19 14.56 0.31 -12.29
C ASP A 19 14.30 -1.16 -11.93
N LYS A 20 13.33 -1.78 -12.60
CA LYS A 20 12.97 -3.19 -12.39
C LYS A 20 14.10 -4.18 -12.72
N LYS A 21 15.13 -3.76 -13.46
CA LYS A 21 16.31 -4.58 -13.74
C LYS A 21 17.36 -4.53 -12.63
N ASN A 22 17.23 -3.59 -11.70
CA ASN A 22 18.09 -3.45 -10.54
C ASN A 22 17.29 -3.73 -9.26
N GLU A 23 17.45 -4.91 -8.70
CA GLU A 23 16.71 -5.33 -7.49
C GLU A 23 16.92 -4.43 -6.27
N LYS A 24 18.01 -3.66 -6.24
CA LYS A 24 18.34 -2.72 -5.16
C LYS A 24 17.78 -1.31 -5.40
N ASP A 25 17.18 -1.05 -6.55
CA ASP A 25 16.57 0.26 -6.79
C ASP A 25 15.24 0.37 -6.05
N LEU A 26 15.15 1.37 -5.19
CA LEU A 26 13.99 1.66 -4.37
C LEU A 26 13.04 2.67 -5.02
N GLY A 27 13.36 3.19 -6.21
CA GLY A 27 12.62 4.28 -6.83
C GLY A 27 12.89 5.60 -6.13
N GLN A 28 12.03 6.60 -6.33
CA GLN A 28 12.19 7.95 -5.79
C GLN A 28 11.11 8.33 -4.75
N GLY A 29 10.32 7.35 -4.32
CA GLY A 29 9.19 7.56 -3.41
C GLY A 29 9.49 7.18 -1.96
N TYR A 30 8.42 6.94 -1.20
CA TYR A 30 8.46 6.71 0.25
C TYR A 30 9.31 5.50 0.66
N VAL A 31 9.45 4.49 -0.21
CA VAL A 31 10.28 3.30 0.04
C VAL A 31 11.75 3.66 0.22
N ARG A 32 12.26 4.64 -0.57
CA ARG A 32 13.61 5.16 -0.40
C ARG A 32 13.77 5.86 0.95
N THR A 33 12.76 6.63 1.36
CA THR A 33 12.76 7.31 2.66
C THR A 33 12.81 6.31 3.81
N ILE A 34 12.02 5.23 3.77
CA ILE A 34 12.07 4.17 4.80
C ILE A 34 13.49 3.62 4.93
N GLN A 35 14.17 3.31 3.81
CA GLN A 35 15.55 2.81 3.85
C GLN A 35 16.54 3.80 4.47
N ASN A 36 16.34 5.11 4.23
CA ASN A 36 17.20 6.15 4.81
C ASN A 36 17.00 6.28 6.32
N GLU A 37 15.76 6.14 6.81
CA GLU A 37 15.42 6.21 8.24
C GLU A 37 15.79 4.90 8.99
N MET A 38 15.88 3.76 8.29
CA MET A 38 16.22 2.45 8.85
C MET A 38 17.48 1.84 8.20
N PRO A 39 18.66 2.49 8.33
CA PRO A 39 19.89 2.11 7.60
C PRO A 39 20.45 0.72 7.96
N GLU A 40 20.04 0.15 9.10
CA GLU A 40 20.40 -1.20 9.55
C GLU A 40 19.54 -2.32 8.95
N THR A 41 18.56 -1.98 8.12
CA THR A 41 17.65 -2.92 7.44
C THR A 41 17.93 -2.97 5.93
N THR A 42 17.47 -4.03 5.27
CA THR A 42 17.37 -4.10 3.81
C THR A 42 15.92 -3.93 3.41
N VAL A 43 15.59 -2.78 2.82
CA VAL A 43 14.26 -2.54 2.24
C VAL A 43 14.24 -3.04 0.81
N ILE A 44 13.20 -3.79 0.45
CA ILE A 44 13.01 -4.37 -0.89
C ILE A 44 11.74 -3.76 -1.48
N ASN A 45 11.89 -3.10 -2.64
CA ASN A 45 10.77 -2.52 -3.36
C ASN A 45 10.21 -3.52 -4.39
N ARG A 46 8.95 -3.91 -4.19
CA ARG A 46 8.13 -4.69 -5.14
C ARG A 46 6.82 -3.96 -5.43
N GLY A 47 6.94 -2.68 -5.77
CA GLY A 47 5.89 -1.89 -6.39
C GLY A 47 5.72 -2.23 -7.87
N PHE A 48 4.48 -2.21 -8.33
CA PHE A 48 4.09 -2.47 -9.71
C PHE A 48 3.20 -1.34 -10.22
N ASN A 49 3.75 -0.51 -11.10
CA ASN A 49 3.03 0.62 -11.68
C ASN A 49 1.65 0.22 -12.24
N GLY A 50 0.58 0.87 -11.74
CA GLY A 50 -0.81 0.64 -12.15
C GLY A 50 -1.46 -0.64 -11.60
N ALA A 51 -0.77 -1.40 -10.74
CA ALA A 51 -1.30 -2.65 -10.21
C ALA A 51 -2.53 -2.44 -9.33
N ARG A 52 -3.44 -3.39 -9.42
CA ARG A 52 -4.58 -3.61 -8.51
C ARG A 52 -4.32 -4.83 -7.65
N ALA A 53 -5.20 -5.07 -6.67
CA ALA A 53 -5.08 -6.25 -5.80
C ALA A 53 -5.03 -7.58 -6.58
N ILE A 54 -5.82 -7.72 -7.66
CA ILE A 54 -5.79 -8.92 -8.51
C ILE A 54 -4.45 -9.11 -9.24
N ASP A 55 -3.81 -8.01 -9.63
CA ASP A 55 -2.54 -8.07 -10.35
C ASP A 55 -1.43 -8.54 -9.39
N LEU A 56 -1.41 -8.02 -8.15
CA LEU A 56 -0.51 -8.53 -7.12
C LEU A 56 -0.78 -9.99 -6.76
N LEU A 57 -2.05 -10.43 -6.71
CA LEU A 57 -2.41 -11.83 -6.46
C LEU A 57 -1.76 -12.77 -7.49
N PHE A 58 -1.72 -12.38 -8.77
CA PHE A 58 -1.05 -13.18 -9.80
C PHE A 58 0.48 -13.16 -9.68
N GLU A 59 1.06 -12.15 -9.04
CA GLU A 59 2.50 -12.03 -8.83
C GLU A 59 3.00 -12.70 -7.55
N VAL A 60 2.12 -13.05 -6.57
CA VAL A 60 2.56 -13.59 -5.27
C VAL A 60 3.47 -14.82 -5.43
N GLU A 61 3.14 -15.75 -6.31
CA GLU A 61 3.96 -16.94 -6.54
C GLU A 61 5.34 -16.62 -7.12
N ASN A 62 5.44 -15.60 -7.97
CA ASN A 62 6.72 -15.13 -8.50
C ASN A 62 7.57 -14.46 -7.40
N LEU A 63 6.93 -13.89 -6.38
CA LEU A 63 7.54 -13.22 -5.24
C LEU A 63 7.71 -14.12 -4.02
N ALA A 64 7.41 -15.41 -4.13
CA ALA A 64 7.39 -16.34 -3.00
C ALA A 64 8.73 -16.39 -2.26
N THR A 65 9.84 -16.28 -2.98
CA THR A 65 11.18 -16.28 -2.36
C THR A 65 11.43 -15.01 -1.56
N GLU A 66 11.09 -13.83 -2.09
CA GLU A 66 11.20 -12.57 -1.33
C GLU A 66 10.26 -12.54 -0.13
N ILE A 67 9.04 -13.07 -0.26
CA ILE A 67 8.07 -13.16 0.84
C ILE A 67 8.59 -14.09 1.94
N GLN A 68 9.16 -15.25 1.58
CA GLN A 68 9.79 -16.18 2.53
C GLN A 68 11.00 -15.58 3.26
N GLY A 69 11.70 -14.64 2.62
CA GLY A 69 12.88 -13.97 3.18
C GLY A 69 12.58 -12.70 3.98
N ALA A 70 11.32 -12.28 4.09
CA ALA A 70 10.94 -11.02 4.72
C ALA A 70 10.74 -11.17 6.25
N ASP A 71 11.39 -10.32 7.04
CA ASP A 71 11.10 -10.18 8.48
C ASP A 71 9.88 -9.27 8.72
N ALA A 72 9.65 -8.32 7.81
CA ALA A 72 8.42 -7.55 7.75
C ALA A 72 7.93 -7.39 6.31
N LEU A 73 6.61 -7.43 6.14
CA LEU A 73 5.94 -7.18 4.87
C LEU A 73 4.98 -6.01 5.01
N VAL A 74 5.10 -5.03 4.12
CA VAL A 74 4.13 -3.93 4.00
C VAL A 74 3.36 -4.12 2.70
N LEU A 75 2.03 -4.21 2.78
CA LEU A 75 1.14 -4.21 1.62
C LEU A 75 0.42 -2.87 1.54
N PHE A 76 0.59 -2.17 0.42
CA PHE A 76 -0.11 -0.93 0.12
C PHE A 76 -0.68 -0.98 -1.30
N ILE A 77 -1.97 -1.30 -1.41
CA ILE A 77 -2.66 -1.54 -2.68
C ILE A 77 -4.14 -1.15 -2.57
N GLY A 78 -4.75 -0.76 -3.69
CA GLY A 78 -6.20 -0.58 -3.81
C GLY A 78 -6.64 0.73 -4.43
N VAL A 79 -5.78 1.74 -4.52
CA VAL A 79 -6.15 3.02 -5.14
C VAL A 79 -6.50 2.84 -6.62
N ASN A 80 -5.80 1.96 -7.35
CA ASN A 80 -6.10 1.66 -8.75
C ASN A 80 -7.41 0.87 -8.94
N ASP A 81 -7.79 0.05 -7.96
CA ASP A 81 -9.08 -0.65 -7.96
C ASP A 81 -10.23 0.37 -8.00
N VAL A 82 -10.11 1.42 -7.19
CA VAL A 82 -11.05 2.56 -7.15
C VAL A 82 -10.93 3.45 -8.38
N TRP A 83 -9.73 3.85 -8.78
CA TRP A 83 -9.50 4.72 -9.94
C TRP A 83 -10.08 4.12 -11.23
N SER A 84 -9.99 2.79 -11.40
CA SER A 84 -10.59 2.06 -12.54
C SER A 84 -12.12 2.15 -12.62
N SER A 85 -12.77 2.68 -11.57
CA SER A 85 -14.21 2.85 -11.48
C SER A 85 -14.70 4.26 -11.83
N GLN A 86 -13.82 5.23 -12.12
CA GLN A 86 -14.18 6.65 -12.26
C GLN A 86 -15.38 6.97 -13.16
N TYR A 87 -15.62 6.18 -14.22
CA TYR A 87 -16.74 6.37 -15.15
C TYR A 87 -17.78 5.24 -15.07
N ARG A 88 -17.87 4.57 -13.92
CA ARG A 88 -18.75 3.42 -13.69
C ARG A 88 -19.96 3.82 -12.86
N SER A 89 -21.08 3.19 -13.16
CA SER A 89 -22.31 3.33 -12.37
C SER A 89 -22.13 2.78 -10.95
N GLU A 90 -23.04 3.12 -10.04
CA GLU A 90 -23.05 2.55 -8.68
C GLU A 90 -23.22 1.03 -8.68
N ALA A 91 -24.02 0.48 -9.61
CA ALA A 91 -24.18 -0.97 -9.75
C ALA A 91 -22.88 -1.65 -10.22
N ASP A 92 -22.20 -1.06 -11.20
CA ASP A 92 -20.88 -1.56 -11.65
C ASP A 92 -19.84 -1.47 -10.54
N TRP A 93 -19.86 -0.39 -9.74
CA TRP A 93 -18.98 -0.23 -8.59
C TRP A 93 -19.25 -1.30 -7.53
N ALA A 94 -20.50 -1.58 -7.18
CA ALA A 94 -20.84 -2.64 -6.22
C ALA A 94 -20.28 -4.01 -6.65
N SER A 95 -20.42 -4.37 -7.93
CA SER A 95 -19.85 -5.61 -8.48
C SER A 95 -18.32 -5.62 -8.47
N LYS A 96 -17.68 -4.46 -8.72
CA LYS A 96 -16.22 -4.31 -8.60
C LYS A 96 -15.74 -4.46 -7.16
N LEU A 97 -16.45 -3.88 -6.19
CA LEU A 97 -16.11 -3.98 -4.78
C LEU A 97 -16.24 -5.43 -4.28
N GLU A 98 -17.26 -6.16 -4.73
CA GLU A 98 -17.38 -7.60 -4.47
C GLU A 98 -16.21 -8.39 -5.07
N SER A 99 -15.84 -8.10 -6.32
CA SER A 99 -14.67 -8.73 -6.96
C SER A 99 -13.38 -8.42 -6.21
N PHE A 100 -13.17 -7.16 -5.82
CA PHE A 100 -12.04 -6.73 -5.00
C PHE A 100 -12.01 -7.49 -3.68
N THR A 101 -13.15 -7.67 -3.02
CA THR A 101 -13.27 -8.39 -1.74
C THR A 101 -12.70 -9.81 -1.87
N GLY A 102 -13.11 -10.54 -2.91
CA GLY A 102 -12.58 -11.88 -3.20
C GLY A 102 -11.09 -11.87 -3.54
N HIS A 103 -10.64 -10.97 -4.42
CA HIS A 103 -9.23 -10.89 -4.81
C HIS A 103 -8.33 -10.51 -3.63
N PHE A 104 -8.74 -9.56 -2.80
CA PHE A 104 -7.95 -9.11 -1.64
C PHE A 104 -7.87 -10.21 -0.58
N ALA A 105 -8.97 -10.91 -0.29
CA ALA A 105 -8.95 -12.06 0.62
C ALA A 105 -7.99 -13.17 0.12
N LEU A 106 -8.02 -13.49 -1.17
CA LEU A 106 -7.11 -14.46 -1.78
C LEU A 106 -5.66 -13.98 -1.78
N LEU A 107 -5.42 -12.67 -2.01
CA LEU A 107 -4.09 -12.08 -1.93
C LEU A 107 -3.49 -12.23 -0.53
N ILE A 108 -4.27 -11.90 0.50
CA ILE A 108 -3.86 -12.03 1.90
C ILE A 108 -3.58 -13.50 2.27
N ASP A 109 -4.45 -14.43 1.84
CA ASP A 109 -4.25 -15.86 2.05
C ASP A 109 -2.99 -16.38 1.32
N SER A 110 -2.77 -15.95 0.08
CA SER A 110 -1.60 -16.34 -0.72
C SER A 110 -0.30 -15.82 -0.11
N ILE A 111 -0.25 -14.54 0.28
CA ILE A 111 0.90 -13.97 1.00
C ILE A 111 1.17 -14.77 2.29
N SER A 112 0.11 -15.03 3.09
CA SER A 112 0.22 -15.78 4.34
C SER A 112 0.83 -17.17 4.19
N LYS A 113 0.61 -17.86 3.06
CA LYS A 113 1.13 -19.21 2.83
C LYS A 113 2.63 -19.24 2.63
N HIS A 114 3.19 -18.18 2.06
CA HIS A 114 4.63 -18.05 1.81
C HIS A 114 5.36 -17.33 2.94
N LEU A 115 4.64 -16.54 3.74
CA LEU A 115 5.24 -15.72 4.78
C LEU A 115 5.67 -16.57 6.00
N PRO A 116 6.88 -16.37 6.53
CA PRO A 116 7.30 -17.00 7.78
C PRO A 116 6.40 -16.60 8.96
N ALA A 117 6.19 -17.51 9.90
CA ALA A 117 5.30 -17.29 11.04
C ALA A 117 5.75 -16.14 11.97
N GLN A 118 7.05 -15.83 11.99
CA GLN A 118 7.63 -14.75 12.79
C GLN A 118 7.58 -13.37 12.12
N SER A 119 7.18 -13.30 10.85
CA SER A 119 7.21 -12.05 10.10
C SER A 119 6.04 -11.16 10.49
N SER A 120 6.31 -9.85 10.62
CA SER A 120 5.26 -8.86 10.89
C SER A 120 4.65 -8.36 9.59
N VAL A 121 3.32 -8.24 9.52
CA VAL A 121 2.63 -7.74 8.32
C VAL A 121 1.88 -6.45 8.61
N TYR A 122 2.06 -5.49 7.72
CA TYR A 122 1.44 -4.17 7.78
C TYR A 122 0.58 -3.97 6.55
N ILE A 123 -0.69 -3.66 6.76
CA ILE A 123 -1.66 -3.38 5.70
C ILE A 123 -1.96 -1.89 5.73
N VAL A 124 -1.36 -1.15 4.81
CA VAL A 124 -1.59 0.29 4.68
C VAL A 124 -2.91 0.50 3.96
N LEU A 125 -3.84 1.19 4.62
CA LEU A 125 -5.11 1.52 4.00
C LEU A 125 -4.89 2.55 2.91
N PRO A 126 -5.35 2.29 1.67
CA PRO A 126 -5.13 3.21 0.59
C PRO A 126 -5.84 4.54 0.80
N PHE A 127 -5.14 5.60 0.42
CA PHE A 127 -5.63 6.96 0.45
C PHE A 127 -5.17 7.73 -0.79
N ALA A 128 -6.05 8.57 -1.29
CA ALA A 128 -5.78 9.44 -2.43
C ALA A 128 -6.68 10.66 -2.38
N ARG A 129 -6.20 11.76 -2.95
CA ARG A 129 -6.98 13.00 -3.10
C ARG A 129 -8.06 12.85 -4.18
N PHE A 130 -7.72 12.15 -5.27
CA PHE A 130 -8.42 12.15 -6.56
C PHE A 130 -8.58 13.58 -7.13
N ALA A 131 -9.51 13.79 -8.07
CA ALA A 131 -9.78 15.12 -8.60
C ALA A 131 -10.24 16.09 -7.50
N LYS A 132 -9.68 17.31 -7.49
CA LYS A 132 -9.96 18.34 -6.47
C LYS A 132 -11.36 18.90 -6.71
N ASP A 133 -12.18 19.02 -5.66
CA ASP A 133 -13.43 19.79 -5.66
C ASP A 133 -14.40 19.46 -6.81
N THR A 134 -14.41 18.20 -7.26
CA THR A 134 -15.38 17.67 -8.22
C THR A 134 -16.26 16.60 -7.58
N GLU A 135 -17.48 16.46 -8.09
CA GLU A 135 -18.40 15.37 -7.74
C GLU A 135 -17.77 14.00 -8.00
N ASP A 136 -17.14 13.81 -9.17
CA ASP A 136 -16.40 12.58 -9.51
C ASP A 136 -15.30 12.27 -8.49
N GLY A 137 -14.56 13.29 -8.04
CA GLY A 137 -13.53 13.13 -7.01
C GLY A 137 -14.11 12.71 -5.67
N GLN A 138 -15.28 13.24 -5.29
CA GLN A 138 -15.97 12.84 -4.07
C GLN A 138 -16.45 11.39 -4.16
N ILE A 139 -17.06 11.00 -5.27
CA ILE A 139 -17.49 9.62 -5.52
C ILE A 139 -16.31 8.66 -5.37
N LEU A 140 -15.15 8.98 -5.94
CA LEU A 140 -13.96 8.12 -5.81
C LEU A 140 -13.46 8.04 -4.36
N ARG A 141 -13.49 9.13 -3.58
CA ARG A 141 -13.14 9.09 -2.15
C ARG A 141 -14.11 8.23 -1.35
N ASP A 142 -15.40 8.34 -1.61
CA ASP A 142 -16.42 7.52 -0.94
C ASP A 142 -16.25 6.04 -1.27
N ARG A 143 -15.95 5.72 -2.53
CA ARG A 143 -15.62 4.36 -2.98
C ARG A 143 -14.34 3.82 -2.34
N LEU A 144 -13.32 4.67 -2.17
CA LEU A 144 -12.10 4.30 -1.46
C LEU A 144 -12.37 3.98 0.01
N GLU A 145 -13.27 4.71 0.66
CA GLU A 145 -13.67 4.39 2.04
C GLU A 145 -14.46 3.08 2.15
N GLN A 146 -15.32 2.77 1.19
CA GLN A 146 -15.98 1.46 1.13
C GLN A 146 -14.95 0.34 0.98
N LEU A 147 -13.94 0.53 0.12
CA LEU A 147 -12.83 -0.41 -0.06
C LEU A 147 -11.99 -0.56 1.21
N ASN A 148 -11.67 0.54 1.89
CA ASN A 148 -10.97 0.52 3.18
C ASN A 148 -11.77 -0.23 4.25
N GLY A 149 -13.10 -0.10 4.25
CA GLY A 149 -14.00 -0.89 5.10
C GLY A 149 -13.86 -2.40 4.86
N VAL A 150 -13.82 -2.82 3.59
CA VAL A 150 -13.59 -4.21 3.20
C VAL A 150 -12.21 -4.71 3.67
N ILE A 151 -11.14 -3.93 3.46
CA ILE A 151 -9.80 -4.30 3.94
C ILE A 151 -9.80 -4.51 5.44
N ARG A 152 -10.36 -3.56 6.20
CA ARG A 152 -10.44 -3.66 7.66
C ARG A 152 -11.18 -4.91 8.10
N GLN A 153 -12.31 -5.21 7.47
CA GLN A 153 -13.11 -6.38 7.79
C GLN A 153 -12.34 -7.66 7.52
N ILE A 154 -11.75 -7.82 6.33
CA ILE A 154 -10.98 -9.02 5.97
C ILE A 154 -9.83 -9.26 6.96
N ILE A 155 -9.06 -8.20 7.26
CA ILE A 155 -7.92 -8.33 8.17
C ILE A 155 -8.39 -8.66 9.59
N THR A 156 -9.42 -7.99 10.10
CA THR A 156 -9.95 -8.26 11.45
C THR A 156 -10.51 -9.67 11.57
N ASP A 157 -11.26 -10.14 10.56
CA ASP A 157 -11.96 -11.42 10.61
C ASP A 157 -11.02 -12.62 10.36
N PHE A 158 -10.01 -12.47 9.50
CA PHE A 158 -9.20 -13.60 9.01
C PHE A 158 -7.70 -13.53 9.35
N LYS A 159 -7.16 -12.34 9.64
CA LYS A 159 -5.74 -12.13 9.97
C LYS A 159 -5.56 -11.06 11.07
N PRO A 160 -6.15 -11.25 12.26
CA PRO A 160 -6.12 -10.25 13.33
C PRO A 160 -4.71 -9.90 13.84
N ASP A 161 -3.72 -10.77 13.57
CA ASP A 161 -2.31 -10.53 13.89
C ASP A 161 -1.63 -9.56 12.90
N TYR A 162 -2.28 -9.23 11.78
CA TYR A 162 -1.77 -8.24 10.82
C TYR A 162 -2.12 -6.83 11.29
N ILE A 163 -1.18 -5.90 11.12
CA ILE A 163 -1.29 -4.54 11.61
C ILE A 163 -1.90 -3.67 10.52
N ILE A 164 -3.11 -3.16 10.76
CA ILE A 164 -3.72 -2.15 9.88
C ILE A 164 -3.07 -0.80 10.17
N VAL A 165 -2.50 -0.18 9.15
CA VAL A 165 -1.90 1.15 9.21
C VAL A 165 -2.81 2.13 8.48
N ASP A 166 -3.41 3.03 9.25
CA ASP A 166 -4.15 4.17 8.72
C ASP A 166 -3.35 5.44 9.01
N LEU A 167 -2.93 6.13 7.95
CA LEU A 167 -2.12 7.35 8.04
C LEU A 167 -2.96 8.63 7.91
N ARG A 168 -4.29 8.52 7.76
CA ARG A 168 -5.13 9.68 7.47
C ARG A 168 -5.06 10.74 8.56
N GLN A 169 -5.13 10.33 9.81
CA GLN A 169 -5.10 11.26 10.95
C GLN A 169 -3.73 11.95 11.08
N GLN A 170 -2.64 11.24 10.82
CA GLN A 170 -1.28 11.74 10.86
C GLN A 170 -1.08 12.79 9.77
N LEU A 171 -1.61 12.55 8.57
CA LEU A 171 -1.59 13.50 7.46
C LEU A 171 -2.32 14.80 7.81
N GLU A 172 -3.53 14.69 8.36
CA GLU A 172 -4.31 15.86 8.82
C GLU A 172 -3.55 16.63 9.91
N SER A 173 -2.97 15.92 10.88
CA SER A 173 -2.25 16.51 12.00
C SER A 173 -0.96 17.20 11.55
N ALA A 174 -0.31 16.71 10.50
CA ALA A 174 0.85 17.31 9.87
C ALA A 174 0.52 18.53 8.99
N GLY A 175 -0.76 18.89 8.88
CA GLY A 175 -1.22 20.05 8.13
C GLY A 175 -1.25 19.85 6.61
N PHE A 176 -1.21 18.59 6.14
CA PHE A 176 -1.44 18.33 4.73
C PHE A 176 -2.89 18.67 4.37
N ASP A 177 -3.05 19.54 3.38
CA ASP A 177 -4.37 19.83 2.81
C ASP A 177 -4.83 18.60 2.00
N TRP A 178 -5.86 17.90 2.48
CA TRP A 178 -6.50 16.81 1.72
C TRP A 178 -6.91 17.22 0.31
N GLN A 179 -7.10 18.52 0.08
CA GLN A 179 -7.48 19.10 -1.20
C GLN A 179 -6.31 19.77 -1.94
N GLY A 180 -5.05 19.76 -1.47
CA GLY A 180 -3.95 20.51 -2.11
C GLY A 180 -2.56 20.04 -1.71
N GLY A 181 -1.58 20.11 -2.63
CA GLY A 181 -0.17 19.80 -2.35
C GLY A 181 0.17 18.33 -2.05
N LEU A 182 -0.83 17.48 -1.78
CA LEU A 182 -0.67 16.05 -1.51
C LEU A 182 -0.21 15.23 -2.71
N ALA A 183 -0.76 15.53 -3.88
CA ALA A 183 -0.60 14.71 -5.07
C ALA A 183 -0.52 15.58 -6.32
N VAL A 184 0.41 15.23 -7.22
CA VAL A 184 0.70 15.92 -8.48
C VAL A 184 -0.48 15.77 -9.45
N ASP A 185 -1.08 14.59 -9.54
CA ASP A 185 -2.19 14.27 -10.45
C ASP A 185 -3.47 13.83 -9.72
N GLY A 186 -3.49 13.91 -8.39
CA GLY A 186 -4.60 13.45 -7.54
C GLY A 186 -4.42 12.03 -6.99
N VAL A 187 -3.48 11.25 -7.52
CA VAL A 187 -3.12 9.92 -7.00
C VAL A 187 -1.66 9.91 -6.56
N HIS A 188 -0.73 10.25 -7.46
CA HIS A 188 0.71 10.20 -7.21
C HIS A 188 1.17 11.37 -6.36
N TRP A 189 1.86 11.06 -5.28
CA TRP A 189 2.23 12.01 -4.24
C TRP A 189 3.29 13.03 -4.68
N SER A 190 3.30 14.18 -4.03
CA SER A 190 4.43 15.11 -4.08
C SER A 190 5.65 14.51 -3.36
N SER A 191 6.83 15.09 -3.58
CA SER A 191 8.06 14.65 -2.90
C SER A 191 7.96 14.80 -1.38
N GLU A 192 7.36 15.89 -0.91
CA GLU A 192 7.12 16.17 0.51
C GLU A 192 6.22 15.11 1.14
N MET A 193 5.19 14.67 0.40
CA MET A 193 4.26 13.65 0.84
C MET A 193 4.91 12.25 0.87
N HIS A 194 5.74 11.91 -0.13
CA HIS A 194 6.55 10.69 -0.07
C HIS A 194 7.52 10.68 1.11
N GLU A 195 8.16 11.81 1.42
CA GLU A 195 9.04 11.94 2.59
C GLU A 195 8.26 11.74 3.90
N PHE A 196 7.11 12.41 4.04
CA PHE A 196 6.27 12.28 5.24
C PHE A 196 5.81 10.83 5.46
N VAL A 197 5.19 10.20 4.46
CA VAL A 197 4.71 8.82 4.58
C VAL A 197 5.86 7.86 4.86
N GLY A 198 7.02 8.08 4.25
CA GLY A 198 8.20 7.24 4.50
C GLY A 198 8.66 7.28 5.96
N LYS A 199 8.69 8.47 6.57
CA LYS A 199 9.05 8.65 7.99
C LYS A 199 8.02 8.02 8.92
N GLU A 200 6.72 8.28 8.69
CA GLU A 200 5.66 7.67 9.47
C GLU A 200 5.69 6.13 9.39
N MET A 201 5.95 5.57 8.21
CA MET A 201 6.09 4.13 8.05
C MET A 201 7.35 3.59 8.72
N ALA A 202 8.48 4.30 8.66
CA ALA A 202 9.69 3.91 9.38
C ALA A 202 9.45 3.87 10.90
N ASP A 203 8.74 4.86 11.45
CA ASP A 203 8.35 4.90 12.86
C ASP A 203 7.41 3.75 13.24
N VAL A 204 6.46 3.39 12.37
CA VAL A 204 5.58 2.23 12.57
C VAL A 204 6.38 0.93 12.54
N LEU A 205 7.27 0.76 11.57
CA LEU A 205 8.10 -0.44 11.40
C LEU A 205 9.10 -0.60 12.55
N GLY A 206 9.74 0.48 12.98
CA GLY A 206 10.75 0.47 14.06
C GLY A 206 10.21 -0.02 15.40
N ARG A 207 8.90 0.03 15.65
CA ARG A 207 8.28 -0.49 16.88
C ARG A 207 8.27 -2.02 16.99
N PHE A 208 8.45 -2.73 15.88
CA PHE A 208 8.36 -4.19 15.84
C PHE A 208 9.52 -4.86 15.10
N VAL A 209 10.19 -4.13 14.19
CA VAL A 209 11.34 -4.62 13.43
C VAL A 209 12.64 -4.44 14.22
N LEU A 210 12.77 -3.46 15.10
CA LEU A 210 13.96 -3.30 15.96
C LEU A 210 13.68 -3.81 17.37
#